data_AF-A0A6N6L8C6-F1
#
_entry.id   AF-A0A6N6L8C6-F1
#
_cell.length_a   1.000
_cell.length_b   1.000
_cell.length_c   1.000
_cell.angle_alpha   90.00
_cell.angle_beta   90.00
_cell.angle_gamma   90.00
#
_symmetry.space_group_name_H-M   'P 1'
#
loop_
_entity.id
_entity.type
_entity.pdbx_description
1 polymer ?
#
loop_
_entity_poly.entity_id
_entity_poly.type
_entity_poly.pdbx_seq_one_letter_code
_entity_poly.pdbx_strand_id
1 'polypeptide(L)'
;MKMPWWFGLLLVVPAVSAAPQPADFALQLPIAAPAEAGLLRMTLPAAAYRAARRADLGDVRIFNAAGDPVPMARLPARGEAPPRRTVRPLVALPVPTAGVPESVVVSRSNGDGSLRVEVDAGAPARQGGYLLEVKDFDAPIDELELAWAAAAAFEAAVRVRASDDLKTWRTVARNTPVLAIGAGEARIVQDRVALPAVKARYLRVDWDGAAPAVTLQQATLVSLHPDGPPAREWLMLDGEADGRRIDYVSPGLFPVDAVRLVPTGDNDVVSAAVSSRPAVSARWQWRARTVGYRLQQAGATEEGAPTAIAPTRDPLWQVMADSPPGASAQPRLALGWVPETVVFVARGAGPYTLAVGHAAMPPAWLAPAQVVPGHGTPAAAEPAEAQVLASALPVGDVARDSAAWHSGRLWLLWAVLLAAVAVLGVMARGLWRELRAGEDET
;
A
#
# COMPACT_ATOMS: atom_id res chain seq x y z
N MET A 1 60.82 -34.56 37.49
CA MET A 1 59.35 -34.51 37.31
C MET A 1 59.08 -33.89 35.94
N LYS A 2 58.57 -34.66 34.97
CA LYS A 2 58.22 -34.19 33.62
C LYS A 2 56.69 -34.09 33.52
N MET A 3 56.15 -32.90 33.33
CA MET A 3 54.73 -32.70 33.01
C MET A 3 54.55 -32.72 31.48
N PRO A 4 53.68 -33.55 30.91
CA PRO A 4 53.37 -33.48 29.48
C PRO A 4 52.27 -32.46 29.22
N TRP A 5 52.54 -31.51 28.32
CA TRP A 5 51.54 -30.65 27.70
C TRP A 5 50.67 -31.47 26.74
N TRP A 6 49.36 -31.47 26.95
CA TRP A 6 48.38 -31.99 26.00
C TRP A 6 47.81 -30.82 25.19
N PHE A 7 48.14 -30.75 23.90
CA PHE A 7 47.43 -29.91 22.94
C PHE A 7 46.15 -30.62 22.51
N GLY A 8 45.00 -30.13 22.98
CA GLY A 8 43.69 -30.55 22.48
C GLY A 8 43.41 -29.92 21.13
N LEU A 9 43.35 -30.73 20.07
CA LEU A 9 42.96 -30.32 18.72
C LEU A 9 41.42 -30.12 18.71
N LEU A 10 40.97 -28.87 18.60
CA LEU A 10 39.56 -28.51 18.48
C LEU A 10 39.10 -28.77 17.04
N LEU A 11 38.40 -29.88 16.83
CA LEU A 11 37.69 -30.20 15.59
C LEU A 11 36.50 -29.24 15.43
N VAL A 12 36.63 -28.28 14.52
CA VAL A 12 35.51 -27.45 14.07
C VAL A 12 34.70 -28.27 13.07
N VAL A 13 33.57 -28.82 13.53
CA VAL A 13 32.59 -29.44 12.64
C VAL A 13 31.78 -28.32 11.98
N PRO A 14 31.69 -28.25 10.64
CA PRO A 14 30.82 -27.28 9.99
C PRO A 14 29.36 -27.64 10.28
N ALA A 15 28.63 -26.73 10.92
CA ALA A 15 27.19 -26.86 11.08
C ALA A 15 26.54 -26.82 9.70
N VAL A 16 26.03 -27.97 9.25
CA VAL A 16 25.14 -28.03 8.07
C VAL A 16 23.87 -27.31 8.48
N SER A 17 23.65 -26.11 7.91
CA SER A 17 22.39 -25.39 8.10
C SER A 17 21.28 -26.20 7.45
N ALA A 18 20.38 -26.78 8.26
CA ALA A 18 19.18 -27.43 7.76
C ALA A 18 18.36 -26.43 6.92
N ALA A 19 17.66 -26.95 5.91
CA ALA A 19 16.71 -26.14 5.16
C ALA A 19 15.61 -25.65 6.11
N PRO A 20 15.18 -24.38 6.00
CA PRO A 20 14.19 -23.80 6.89
C PRO A 20 12.86 -24.54 6.77
N GLN A 21 12.27 -24.91 7.89
CA GLN A 21 10.95 -25.53 7.95
C GLN A 21 9.90 -24.53 8.45
N PRO A 22 8.61 -24.72 8.13
CA PRO A 22 7.54 -23.87 8.67
C PRO A 22 7.56 -23.74 10.20
N ALA A 23 7.94 -24.82 10.89
CA ALA A 23 8.03 -24.91 12.34
C ALA A 23 9.07 -23.96 12.98
N ASP A 24 10.06 -23.49 12.19
CA ASP A 24 11.09 -22.56 12.67
C ASP A 24 10.58 -21.12 12.81
N PHE A 25 9.36 -20.85 12.34
CA PHE A 25 8.75 -19.52 12.33
C PHE A 25 7.75 -19.36 13.47
N ALA A 26 7.72 -18.15 14.05
CA ALA A 26 6.85 -17.82 15.19
C ALA A 26 5.35 -17.82 14.84
N LEU A 27 5.02 -17.55 13.57
CA LEU A 27 3.66 -17.54 13.06
C LEU A 27 3.57 -18.44 11.83
N GLN A 28 2.53 -19.28 11.80
CA GLN A 28 2.16 -20.10 10.66
C GLN A 28 0.66 -19.94 10.39
N LEU A 29 0.31 -19.52 9.17
CA LEU A 29 -1.07 -19.31 8.74
C LEU A 29 -1.32 -20.11 7.45
N PRO A 30 -2.39 -20.93 7.39
CA PRO A 30 -2.72 -21.64 6.17
C PRO A 30 -3.22 -20.67 5.10
N ILE A 31 -2.93 -20.97 3.84
CA ILE A 31 -3.35 -20.20 2.67
C ILE A 31 -4.31 -21.08 1.86
N ALA A 32 -5.53 -20.58 1.66
CA ALA A 32 -6.48 -21.13 0.70
C ALA A 32 -6.20 -20.53 -0.69
N ALA A 33 -6.03 -21.41 -1.69
CA ALA A 33 -5.74 -21.02 -3.06
C ALA A 33 -6.52 -21.90 -4.05
N PRO A 34 -6.89 -21.37 -5.23
CA PRO A 34 -7.45 -22.17 -6.32
C PRO A 34 -6.48 -23.28 -6.75
N ALA A 35 -6.99 -24.50 -6.98
CA ALA A 35 -6.16 -25.68 -7.25
C ALA A 35 -5.37 -25.60 -8.58
N GLU A 36 -5.89 -24.90 -9.58
CA GLU A 36 -5.30 -24.84 -10.95
C GLU A 36 -4.51 -23.56 -11.23
N ALA A 37 -4.35 -22.67 -10.24
CA ALA A 37 -3.66 -21.40 -10.43
C ALA A 37 -2.14 -21.56 -10.27
N GLY A 38 -1.37 -21.30 -11.34
CA GLY A 38 0.10 -21.34 -11.32
C GLY A 38 0.77 -20.12 -10.66
N LEU A 39 0.06 -19.00 -10.58
CA LEU A 39 0.52 -17.74 -10.01
C LEU A 39 -0.56 -17.19 -9.08
N LEU A 40 -0.17 -16.92 -7.83
CA LEU A 40 -1.08 -16.55 -6.76
C LEU A 40 -0.68 -15.20 -6.16
N ARG A 41 -1.65 -14.36 -5.81
CA ARG A 41 -1.47 -13.13 -5.03
C ARG A 41 -2.26 -13.19 -3.74
N MET A 42 -1.75 -12.56 -2.69
CA MET A 42 -2.47 -12.35 -1.43
C MET A 42 -1.99 -11.07 -0.74
N THR A 43 -2.85 -10.46 0.06
CA THR A 43 -2.44 -9.39 0.98
C THR A 43 -1.89 -9.98 2.27
N LEU A 44 -0.85 -9.38 2.83
CA LEU A 44 -0.32 -9.80 4.13
C LEU A 44 -1.26 -9.36 5.25
N PRO A 45 -1.74 -10.28 6.11
CA PRO A 45 -2.62 -9.92 7.21
C PRO A 45 -1.85 -9.20 8.32
N ALA A 46 -2.57 -8.43 9.15
CA ALA A 46 -1.99 -7.74 10.31
C ALA A 46 -1.15 -8.66 11.24
N ALA A 47 -1.53 -9.93 11.36
CA ALA A 47 -0.78 -10.93 12.11
C ALA A 47 0.67 -11.12 11.62
N ALA A 48 0.91 -11.05 10.31
CA ALA A 48 2.24 -11.16 9.73
C ALA A 48 3.16 -10.01 10.22
N TYR A 49 2.66 -8.78 10.20
CA TYR A 49 3.40 -7.61 10.69
C TYR A 49 3.65 -7.66 12.20
N ARG A 50 2.70 -8.21 12.98
CA ARG A 50 2.89 -8.46 14.41
C ARG A 50 3.96 -9.51 14.68
N ALA A 51 4.05 -10.57 13.89
CA ALA A 51 5.06 -11.62 14.06
C ALA A 51 6.44 -11.28 13.47
N ALA A 52 6.50 -10.39 12.48
CA ALA A 52 7.73 -10.05 11.76
C ALA A 52 8.84 -9.52 12.70
N ARG A 53 10.06 -10.02 12.52
CA ARG A 53 11.24 -9.62 13.28
C ARG A 53 12.16 -8.70 12.49
N ARG A 54 11.95 -8.55 11.17
CA ARG A 54 12.76 -7.68 10.32
C ARG A 54 11.91 -6.64 9.61
N ALA A 55 12.41 -5.39 9.56
CA ALA A 55 11.73 -4.27 8.89
C ALA A 55 11.71 -4.41 7.35
N ASP A 56 12.53 -5.29 6.78
CA ASP A 56 12.49 -5.64 5.36
C ASP A 56 11.63 -6.88 5.09
N LEU A 57 10.90 -7.40 6.09
CA LEU A 57 10.13 -8.65 6.04
C LEU A 57 10.92 -9.82 5.47
N GLY A 58 12.25 -9.81 5.60
CA GLY A 58 13.11 -10.87 5.07
C GLY A 58 12.87 -12.23 5.73
N ASP A 59 12.19 -12.23 6.86
CA ASP A 59 11.80 -13.37 7.67
C ASP A 59 10.37 -13.87 7.38
N VAL A 60 9.79 -13.50 6.25
CA VAL A 60 8.56 -14.09 5.69
C VAL A 60 8.94 -15.21 4.73
N ARG A 61 8.17 -16.31 4.73
CA ARG A 61 8.25 -17.40 3.76
C ARG A 61 6.86 -17.93 3.44
N ILE A 62 6.72 -18.51 2.26
CA ILE A 62 5.56 -19.32 1.89
C ILE A 62 6.09 -20.72 1.61
N PHE A 63 5.44 -21.72 2.20
CA PHE A 63 5.78 -23.13 2.03
C PHE A 63 4.63 -23.87 1.35
N ASN A 64 4.95 -24.87 0.54
CA ASN A 64 3.96 -25.82 0.03
C ASN A 64 3.68 -26.94 1.06
N ALA A 65 2.82 -27.90 0.72
CA ALA A 65 2.46 -29.00 1.62
C ALA A 65 3.64 -29.93 1.99
N ALA A 66 4.69 -29.97 1.16
CA ALA A 66 5.91 -30.74 1.45
C ALA A 66 6.87 -30.00 2.40
N GLY A 67 6.57 -28.74 2.75
CA GLY A 67 7.45 -27.90 3.55
C GLY A 67 8.56 -27.23 2.74
N ASP A 68 8.48 -27.25 1.40
CA ASP A 68 9.45 -26.56 0.55
C ASP A 68 9.07 -25.08 0.36
N PRO A 69 10.03 -24.15 0.44
CA PRO A 69 9.77 -22.74 0.19
C PRO A 69 9.47 -22.50 -1.29
N VAL A 70 8.47 -21.66 -1.58
CA VAL A 70 8.09 -21.30 -2.95
C VAL A 70 8.67 -19.93 -3.36
N PRO A 71 8.97 -19.72 -4.67
CA PRO A 71 9.39 -18.40 -5.16
C PRO A 71 8.31 -17.34 -4.93
N MET A 72 8.71 -16.19 -4.38
CA MET A 72 7.79 -15.10 -4.06
C MET A 72 8.43 -13.72 -4.23
N ALA A 73 7.59 -12.72 -4.49
CA ALA A 73 7.96 -11.32 -4.58
C ALA A 73 6.94 -10.46 -3.82
N ARG A 74 7.39 -9.33 -3.29
CA ARG A 74 6.47 -8.27 -2.83
C ARG A 74 6.17 -7.34 -3.99
N LEU A 75 4.91 -7.04 -4.19
CA LEU A 75 4.51 -5.94 -5.04
C LEU A 75 4.55 -4.65 -4.20
N PRO A 76 4.96 -3.50 -4.78
CA PRO A 76 4.81 -2.23 -4.08
C PRO A 76 3.34 -2.07 -3.67
N ALA A 77 3.10 -1.50 -2.49
CA ALA A 77 1.78 -1.06 -2.07
C ALA A 77 1.32 0.07 -3.00
N ARG A 78 0.88 -0.27 -4.21
CA ARG A 78 0.03 0.61 -4.98
C ARG A 78 -1.28 0.65 -4.20
N GLY A 79 -1.71 1.86 -3.85
CA GLY A 79 -3.12 2.10 -3.64
C GLY A 79 -3.83 1.75 -4.93
N GLU A 80 -4.11 0.47 -5.12
CA GLU A 80 -4.91 -0.05 -6.21
C GLU A 80 -6.36 0.24 -5.83
N ALA A 81 -6.68 1.54 -5.66
CA ALA A 81 -8.08 1.92 -5.74
C ALA A 81 -8.50 1.52 -7.16
N PRO A 82 -9.65 0.84 -7.32
CA PRO A 82 -10.10 0.41 -8.62
C PRO A 82 -10.12 1.61 -9.56
N PRO A 83 -9.81 1.40 -10.86
CA PRO A 83 -9.82 2.50 -11.82
C PRO A 83 -11.17 3.20 -11.75
N ARG A 84 -11.14 4.55 -11.74
CA ARG A 84 -12.38 5.32 -11.68
C ARG A 84 -13.10 5.14 -13.00
N ARG A 85 -14.30 4.57 -12.94
CA ARG A 85 -15.15 4.32 -14.10
C ARG A 85 -16.38 5.18 -14.03
N THR A 86 -16.68 5.88 -15.10
CA THR A 86 -17.89 6.70 -15.13
C THR A 86 -18.52 6.66 -16.51
N VAL A 87 -19.74 6.12 -16.57
CA VAL A 87 -20.52 6.04 -17.80
C VAL A 87 -20.99 7.44 -18.20
N ARG A 88 -20.87 7.74 -19.49
CA ARG A 88 -21.35 8.97 -20.13
C ARG A 88 -22.20 8.63 -21.35
N PRO A 89 -23.33 9.34 -21.56
CA PRO A 89 -24.07 9.22 -22.80
C PRO A 89 -23.25 9.79 -23.95
N LEU A 90 -23.40 9.19 -25.14
CA LEU A 90 -22.84 9.71 -26.38
C LEU A 90 -23.90 10.53 -27.11
N VAL A 91 -23.54 11.76 -27.51
CA VAL A 91 -24.39 12.59 -28.35
C VAL A 91 -23.97 12.41 -29.81
N ALA A 92 -24.80 11.75 -30.62
CA ALA A 92 -24.50 11.54 -32.03
C ALA A 92 -24.49 12.88 -32.80
N LEU A 93 -23.46 13.08 -33.61
CA LEU A 93 -23.31 14.24 -34.49
C LEU A 93 -23.72 13.87 -35.91
N PRO A 94 -24.44 14.76 -36.64
CA PRO A 94 -24.74 14.55 -38.05
C PRO A 94 -23.45 14.58 -38.89
N VAL A 95 -23.40 13.78 -39.97
CA VAL A 95 -22.33 13.92 -40.98
C VAL A 95 -22.43 15.32 -41.62
N PRO A 96 -21.33 16.10 -41.67
CA PRO A 96 -21.31 17.32 -42.44
C PRO A 96 -21.54 17.00 -43.92
N THR A 97 -22.55 17.60 -44.53
CA THR A 97 -22.73 17.57 -45.98
C THR A 97 -21.50 18.21 -46.63
N ALA A 98 -20.87 17.53 -47.59
CA ALA A 98 -19.64 18.00 -48.23
C ALA A 98 -19.81 19.44 -48.77
N GLY A 99 -18.94 20.36 -48.33
CA GLY A 99 -18.94 21.77 -48.75
C GLY A 99 -19.23 22.80 -47.65
N VAL A 100 -19.61 22.39 -46.45
CA VAL A 100 -19.78 23.29 -45.30
C VAL A 100 -18.56 23.21 -44.38
N PRO A 101 -17.88 24.34 -44.05
CA PRO A 101 -16.78 24.32 -43.10
C PRO A 101 -17.22 23.79 -41.72
N GLU A 102 -16.28 23.19 -40.97
CA GLU A 102 -16.42 22.46 -39.69
C GLU A 102 -16.99 23.29 -38.50
N SER A 103 -17.89 24.25 -38.72
CA SER A 103 -18.55 25.00 -37.64
C SER A 103 -19.83 24.29 -37.20
N VAL A 104 -19.71 23.25 -36.38
CA VAL A 104 -20.85 22.80 -35.56
C VAL A 104 -21.10 23.90 -34.52
N VAL A 105 -22.10 24.75 -34.77
CA VAL A 105 -22.56 25.77 -33.82
C VAL A 105 -23.35 25.06 -32.72
N VAL A 106 -22.67 24.67 -31.64
CA VAL A 106 -23.32 24.23 -30.40
C VAL A 106 -23.65 25.50 -29.59
N SER A 107 -24.87 26.01 -29.69
CA SER A 107 -25.33 27.15 -28.89
C SER A 107 -25.81 26.66 -27.50
N ARG A 108 -25.25 27.26 -26.46
CA ARG A 108 -25.62 27.03 -25.05
C ARG A 108 -26.80 27.93 -24.71
N SER A 109 -27.95 27.36 -24.33
CA SER A 109 -29.01 28.15 -23.68
C SER A 109 -28.74 28.19 -22.17
N ASN A 110 -28.62 29.39 -21.63
CA ASN A 110 -28.39 29.61 -20.20
C ASN A 110 -29.64 29.25 -19.41
N GLY A 111 -29.52 28.31 -18.46
CA GLY A 111 -30.53 28.13 -17.40
C GLY A 111 -30.58 26.75 -16.74
N ASP A 112 -30.46 25.64 -17.49
CA ASP A 112 -30.88 24.33 -16.95
C ASP A 112 -30.10 23.11 -17.49
N GLY A 113 -28.81 23.28 -17.82
CA GLY A 113 -27.89 22.13 -18.00
C GLY A 113 -28.17 21.14 -19.14
N SER A 114 -29.13 21.38 -20.03
CA SER A 114 -29.39 20.50 -21.18
C SER A 114 -28.81 21.05 -22.49
N LEU A 115 -28.06 20.20 -23.20
CA LEU A 115 -27.58 20.45 -24.56
C LEU A 115 -28.70 20.08 -25.53
N ARG A 116 -29.24 21.05 -26.27
CA ARG A 116 -30.13 20.80 -27.42
C ARG A 116 -29.34 21.04 -28.71
N VAL A 117 -29.23 20.01 -29.53
CA VAL A 117 -28.76 20.11 -30.91
C VAL A 117 -30.01 20.31 -31.77
N GLU A 118 -30.16 21.48 -32.37
CA GLU A 118 -31.26 21.76 -33.30
C GLU A 118 -30.83 21.33 -34.71
N VAL A 119 -31.58 20.41 -35.32
CA VAL A 119 -31.31 19.87 -36.66
C VAL A 119 -32.58 20.07 -37.50
N ASP A 120 -32.40 20.63 -38.70
CA ASP A 120 -33.46 20.73 -39.69
C ASP A 120 -33.87 19.33 -40.17
N ALA A 121 -35.13 18.99 -40.01
CA ALA A 121 -35.64 17.64 -40.12
C ALA A 121 -35.83 17.24 -41.60
N GLY A 122 -34.98 16.34 -42.12
CA GLY A 122 -35.18 15.86 -43.49
C GLY A 122 -34.20 14.86 -44.09
N ALA A 123 -33.71 13.85 -43.34
CA ALA A 123 -33.18 12.57 -43.87
C ALA A 123 -32.58 11.74 -42.72
N PRO A 124 -32.51 10.39 -42.80
CA PRO A 124 -31.74 9.59 -41.86
C PRO A 124 -30.25 9.90 -42.07
N ALA A 125 -29.75 10.91 -41.35
CA ALA A 125 -28.35 11.31 -41.41
C ALA A 125 -27.48 10.15 -40.91
N ARG A 126 -26.57 9.69 -41.77
CA ARG A 126 -25.44 8.83 -41.36
C ARG A 126 -24.74 9.55 -40.19
N GLN A 127 -24.44 8.83 -39.11
CA GLN A 127 -23.84 9.43 -37.91
C GLN A 127 -22.33 9.65 -38.15
N GLY A 128 -21.88 10.90 -38.06
CA GLY A 128 -20.52 11.31 -38.45
C GLY A 128 -19.49 11.21 -37.32
N GLY A 129 -19.96 11.05 -36.08
CA GLY A 129 -19.17 10.95 -34.87
C GLY A 129 -20.05 11.14 -33.64
N TYR A 130 -19.43 11.12 -32.47
CA TYR A 130 -20.09 11.23 -31.17
C TYR A 130 -19.38 12.27 -30.30
N LEU A 131 -20.14 13.07 -29.57
CA LEU A 131 -19.63 14.05 -28.61
C LEU A 131 -19.92 13.61 -27.17
N LEU A 132 -18.96 13.81 -26.29
CA LEU A 132 -19.04 13.55 -24.86
C LEU A 132 -18.67 14.82 -24.11
N GLU A 133 -19.46 15.19 -23.10
CA GLU A 133 -19.07 16.17 -22.10
C GLU A 133 -18.45 15.45 -20.89
N VAL A 134 -17.22 15.84 -20.55
CA VAL A 134 -16.40 15.16 -19.52
C VAL A 134 -15.88 16.11 -18.44
N LYS A 135 -16.32 17.37 -18.43
CA LYS A 135 -15.86 18.44 -17.52
C LYS A 135 -15.93 18.08 -16.02
N ASP A 136 -16.89 17.25 -15.61
CA ASP A 136 -17.12 16.88 -14.20
C ASP A 136 -16.34 15.60 -13.81
N PHE A 137 -15.52 15.07 -14.71
CA PHE A 137 -14.60 13.97 -14.44
C PHE A 137 -13.26 14.54 -13.98
N ASP A 138 -13.12 14.75 -12.67
CA ASP A 138 -11.94 15.37 -12.04
C ASP A 138 -10.72 14.43 -11.94
N ALA A 139 -10.40 13.71 -13.02
CA ALA A 139 -9.23 12.84 -13.12
C ALA A 139 -8.75 12.79 -14.59
N PRO A 140 -7.46 12.48 -14.87
CA PRO A 140 -7.03 12.17 -16.23
C PRO A 140 -7.79 10.95 -16.78
N ILE A 141 -8.24 11.03 -18.02
CA ILE A 141 -8.91 9.92 -18.72
C ILE A 141 -7.85 9.12 -19.48
N ASP A 142 -7.58 7.91 -19.01
CA ASP A 142 -6.57 7.01 -19.57
C ASP A 142 -7.16 6.06 -20.62
N GLU A 143 -8.46 5.81 -20.57
CA GLU A 143 -9.15 4.93 -21.52
C GLU A 143 -10.63 5.33 -21.70
N LEU A 144 -11.15 5.09 -22.91
CA LEU A 144 -12.58 5.06 -23.19
C LEU A 144 -13.01 3.63 -23.50
N GLU A 145 -14.03 3.13 -22.81
CA GLU A 145 -14.69 1.88 -23.19
C GLU A 145 -15.99 2.21 -23.90
N LEU A 146 -16.11 1.77 -25.14
CA LEU A 146 -17.23 2.11 -26.02
C LEU A 146 -18.27 0.99 -25.96
N ALA A 147 -19.51 1.33 -25.62
CA ALA A 147 -20.61 0.39 -25.61
C ALA A 147 -21.46 0.54 -26.89
N TRP A 148 -21.86 -0.58 -27.48
CA TRP A 148 -22.75 -0.66 -28.62
C TRP A 148 -23.77 -1.79 -28.43
N ALA A 149 -24.81 -1.83 -29.27
CA ALA A 149 -25.84 -2.86 -29.19
C ALA A 149 -25.25 -4.26 -29.35
N ALA A 150 -25.56 -5.16 -28.41
CA ALA A 150 -24.88 -6.44 -28.22
C ALA A 150 -24.92 -7.41 -29.42
N ALA A 151 -25.76 -7.26 -30.43
CA ALA A 151 -25.86 -8.23 -31.53
C ALA A 151 -25.03 -7.92 -32.78
N ALA A 152 -24.40 -6.74 -32.88
CA ALA A 152 -23.75 -6.33 -34.12
C ALA A 152 -22.30 -6.80 -34.19
N ALA A 153 -21.98 -7.60 -35.21
CA ALA A 153 -20.60 -7.86 -35.61
C ALA A 153 -20.09 -6.73 -36.51
N PHE A 154 -18.94 -6.15 -36.19
CA PHE A 154 -18.31 -5.12 -37.00
C PHE A 154 -16.82 -5.03 -36.68
N GLU A 155 -16.08 -4.44 -37.61
CA GLU A 155 -14.70 -4.03 -37.44
C GLU A 155 -14.58 -2.61 -37.98
N ALA A 156 -14.02 -1.71 -37.17
CA ALA A 156 -13.79 -0.33 -37.54
C ALA A 156 -12.58 0.23 -36.78
N ALA A 157 -12.17 1.45 -37.15
CA ALA A 157 -11.24 2.23 -36.36
C ALA A 157 -11.89 3.54 -35.92
N VAL A 158 -11.48 4.06 -34.78
CA VAL A 158 -11.93 5.36 -34.26
C VAL A 158 -10.78 6.35 -34.14
N ARG A 159 -11.13 7.62 -34.25
CA ARG A 159 -10.29 8.75 -33.90
C ARG A 159 -10.93 9.48 -32.74
N VAL A 160 -10.15 9.77 -31.70
CA VAL A 160 -10.60 10.55 -30.55
C VAL A 160 -9.91 11.90 -30.54
N ARG A 161 -10.71 12.95 -30.40
CA ARG A 161 -10.25 14.34 -30.26
C ARG A 161 -10.73 14.93 -28.94
N ALA A 162 -9.92 15.79 -28.35
CA ALA A 162 -10.22 16.49 -27.11
C ALA A 162 -10.29 18.01 -27.34
N SER A 163 -11.16 18.69 -26.60
CA SER A 163 -11.33 20.14 -26.66
C SER A 163 -11.84 20.70 -25.33
N ASP A 164 -11.49 21.95 -25.04
CA ASP A 164 -12.02 22.69 -23.89
C ASP A 164 -13.08 23.73 -24.28
N ASP A 165 -13.19 24.05 -25.57
CA ASP A 165 -13.98 25.15 -26.12
C ASP A 165 -14.92 24.75 -27.27
N LEU A 166 -14.93 23.46 -27.65
CA LEU A 166 -15.63 22.88 -28.83
C LEU A 166 -15.15 23.40 -30.19
N LYS A 167 -14.12 24.26 -30.23
CA LYS A 167 -13.61 24.89 -31.45
C LYS A 167 -12.23 24.37 -31.80
N THR A 168 -11.35 24.33 -30.81
CA THR A 168 -9.96 23.88 -30.94
C THR A 168 -9.90 22.42 -30.52
N TRP A 169 -9.64 21.55 -31.49
CA TRP A 169 -9.60 20.11 -31.29
C TRP A 169 -8.18 19.56 -31.44
N ARG A 170 -7.71 18.85 -30.42
CA ARG A 170 -6.44 18.09 -30.47
C ARG A 170 -6.73 16.60 -30.59
N THR A 171 -6.06 15.92 -31.52
CA THR A 171 -6.19 14.46 -31.65
C THR A 171 -5.45 13.78 -30.50
N VAL A 172 -6.13 12.89 -29.79
CA VAL A 172 -5.60 12.14 -28.63
C VAL A 172 -5.47 10.65 -28.89
N ALA A 173 -6.24 10.13 -29.84
CA ALA A 173 -6.07 8.80 -30.40
C ALA A 173 -6.46 8.82 -31.87
N ARG A 174 -5.79 8.03 -32.70
CA ARG A 174 -6.02 7.93 -34.15
C ARG A 174 -5.91 6.48 -34.57
N ASN A 175 -6.71 6.07 -35.55
CA ASN A 175 -6.69 4.72 -36.11
C ASN A 175 -6.73 3.62 -35.02
N THR A 176 -7.53 3.81 -33.96
CA THR A 176 -7.62 2.84 -32.87
C THR A 176 -8.69 1.80 -33.24
N PRO A 177 -8.35 0.50 -33.33
CA PRO A 177 -9.29 -0.53 -33.74
C PRO A 177 -10.37 -0.74 -32.66
N VAL A 178 -11.62 -0.87 -33.10
CA VAL A 178 -12.78 -1.22 -32.29
C VAL A 178 -13.57 -2.28 -33.06
N LEU A 179 -13.83 -3.43 -32.43
CA LEU A 179 -14.48 -4.55 -33.12
C LEU A 179 -15.29 -5.43 -32.18
N ALA A 180 -16.30 -6.06 -32.75
CA ALA A 180 -16.95 -7.24 -32.21
C ALA A 180 -17.09 -8.25 -33.35
N ILE A 181 -16.47 -9.42 -33.23
CA ILE A 181 -16.56 -10.49 -34.22
C ILE A 181 -16.87 -11.83 -33.53
N GLY A 182 -17.51 -12.75 -34.24
CA GLY A 182 -17.92 -14.04 -33.68
C GLY A 182 -19.29 -14.02 -32.99
N ALA A 183 -19.67 -15.16 -32.44
CA ALA A 183 -20.98 -15.39 -31.80
C ALA A 183 -20.84 -16.31 -30.58
N GLY A 184 -21.73 -16.13 -29.59
CA GLY A 184 -21.74 -16.93 -28.37
C GLY A 184 -20.43 -16.83 -27.58
N GLU A 185 -19.88 -17.98 -27.18
CA GLU A 185 -18.63 -18.09 -26.42
C GLU A 185 -17.37 -17.80 -27.25
N ALA A 186 -17.46 -17.80 -28.59
CA ALA A 186 -16.35 -17.50 -29.49
C ALA A 186 -16.34 -16.02 -29.94
N ARG A 187 -16.92 -15.13 -29.14
CA ARG A 187 -16.98 -13.70 -29.46
C ARG A 187 -15.71 -12.98 -29.01
N ILE A 188 -15.08 -12.29 -29.95
CA ILE A 188 -13.94 -11.41 -29.69
C ILE A 188 -14.45 -9.96 -29.70
N VAL A 189 -14.14 -9.22 -28.64
CA VAL A 189 -14.51 -7.81 -28.47
C VAL A 189 -13.26 -6.99 -28.17
N GLN A 190 -13.05 -5.91 -28.92
CA GLN A 190 -12.14 -4.82 -28.59
C GLN A 190 -12.98 -3.56 -28.52
N ASP A 191 -13.37 -3.15 -27.32
CA ASP A 191 -14.19 -1.98 -27.02
C ASP A 191 -13.40 -0.83 -26.38
N ARG A 192 -12.10 -1.04 -26.17
CA ARG A 192 -11.24 -0.11 -25.41
C ARG A 192 -10.40 0.76 -26.32
N VAL A 193 -10.37 2.05 -26.00
CA VAL A 193 -9.56 3.06 -26.67
C VAL A 193 -8.62 3.68 -25.65
N ALA A 194 -7.35 3.30 -25.69
CA ALA A 194 -6.32 3.88 -24.84
C ALA A 194 -6.08 5.36 -25.19
N LEU A 195 -5.93 6.19 -24.17
CA LEU A 195 -5.71 7.63 -24.26
C LEU A 195 -4.47 8.05 -23.46
N PRO A 196 -3.79 9.16 -23.83
CA PRO A 196 -2.61 9.65 -23.14
C PRO A 196 -2.98 10.50 -21.91
N ALA A 197 -3.68 9.92 -20.93
CA ALA A 197 -4.08 10.58 -19.66
C ALA A 197 -4.72 11.98 -19.89
N VAL A 198 -5.84 12.01 -20.60
CA VAL A 198 -6.45 13.24 -21.12
C VAL A 198 -7.26 13.98 -20.06
N LYS A 199 -6.93 15.26 -19.81
CA LYS A 199 -7.84 16.23 -19.20
C LYS A 199 -8.41 17.15 -20.27
N ALA A 200 -9.74 17.26 -20.34
CA ALA A 200 -10.46 18.13 -21.27
C ALA A 200 -11.89 18.36 -20.76
N ARG A 201 -12.63 19.30 -21.36
CA ARG A 201 -14.09 19.44 -21.11
C ARG A 201 -14.94 18.61 -22.04
N TYR A 202 -14.46 18.34 -23.25
CA TYR A 202 -15.17 17.63 -24.30
C TYR A 202 -14.28 16.61 -25.00
N LEU A 203 -14.83 15.45 -25.31
CA LEU A 203 -14.23 14.45 -26.19
C LEU A 203 -15.15 14.23 -27.40
N ARG A 204 -14.54 14.02 -28.56
CA ARG A 204 -15.23 13.66 -29.81
C ARG A 204 -14.65 12.36 -30.33
N VAL A 205 -15.51 11.39 -30.60
CA VAL A 205 -15.17 10.08 -31.16
C VAL A 205 -15.73 10.02 -32.57
N ASP A 206 -14.86 10.00 -33.57
CA ASP A 206 -15.23 9.88 -34.97
C ASP A 206 -14.82 8.50 -35.50
N TRP A 207 -15.55 7.95 -36.47
CA TRP A 207 -15.09 6.78 -37.21
C TRP A 207 -13.93 7.18 -38.14
N ASP A 208 -12.82 6.47 -38.06
CA ASP A 208 -11.66 6.67 -38.94
C ASP A 208 -11.87 5.83 -40.20
N GLY A 209 -12.56 6.42 -41.20
CA GLY A 209 -12.94 5.76 -42.45
C GLY A 209 -14.46 5.62 -42.61
N ALA A 210 -14.91 4.53 -43.26
CA ALA A 210 -16.33 4.29 -43.46
C ALA A 210 -17.01 3.88 -42.14
N ALA A 211 -18.04 4.62 -41.73
CA ALA A 211 -18.80 4.30 -40.52
C ALA A 211 -19.49 2.93 -40.65
N PRO A 212 -19.33 2.02 -39.66
CA PRO A 212 -20.02 0.73 -39.64
C PRO A 212 -21.53 0.91 -39.42
N ALA A 213 -22.31 -0.14 -39.70
CA ALA A 213 -23.75 -0.18 -39.41
C ALA A 213 -24.03 -0.42 -37.90
N VAL A 214 -23.32 0.32 -37.04
CA VAL A 214 -23.39 0.23 -35.58
C VAL A 214 -23.50 1.63 -34.99
N THR A 215 -24.34 1.75 -33.97
CA THR A 215 -24.51 2.96 -33.17
C THR A 215 -23.83 2.76 -31.82
N LEU A 216 -22.86 3.62 -31.48
CA LEU A 216 -22.34 3.69 -30.12
C LEU A 216 -23.43 4.26 -29.19
N GLN A 217 -23.65 3.60 -28.06
CA GLN A 217 -24.72 3.93 -27.11
C GLN A 217 -24.18 4.73 -25.94
N GLN A 218 -23.05 4.30 -25.38
CA GLN A 218 -22.43 4.90 -24.21
C GLN A 218 -20.91 4.81 -24.32
N ALA A 219 -20.23 5.65 -23.54
CA ALA A 219 -18.80 5.50 -23.31
C ALA A 219 -18.53 5.52 -21.80
N THR A 220 -17.69 4.62 -21.32
CA THR A 220 -17.17 4.67 -19.95
C THR A 220 -15.84 5.40 -19.97
N LEU A 221 -15.75 6.50 -19.22
CA LEU A 221 -14.47 7.15 -18.93
C LEU A 221 -13.75 6.30 -17.88
N VAL A 222 -12.49 5.94 -18.15
CA VAL A 222 -11.66 5.18 -17.22
C VAL A 222 -10.43 6.00 -16.86
N SER A 223 -10.24 6.24 -15.56
CA SER A 223 -8.96 6.72 -15.03
C SER A 223 -8.23 5.57 -14.35
N LEU A 224 -6.99 5.35 -14.78
CA LEU A 224 -6.04 4.45 -14.11
C LEU A 224 -5.31 5.17 -12.96
N HIS A 225 -5.62 6.44 -12.74
CA HIS A 225 -5.16 7.23 -11.61
C HIS A 225 -6.22 7.13 -10.52
N PRO A 226 -5.99 6.34 -9.45
CA PRO A 226 -6.93 6.25 -8.35
C PRO A 226 -7.13 7.62 -7.70
N ASP A 227 -8.39 8.03 -7.54
CA ASP A 227 -8.75 9.21 -6.73
C ASP A 227 -8.74 8.81 -5.25
N GLY A 228 -7.90 9.50 -4.46
CA GLY A 228 -7.89 9.39 -3.01
C GLY A 228 -6.74 8.57 -2.43
N PRO A 229 -6.41 8.78 -1.14
CA PRO A 229 -5.41 7.97 -0.45
C PRO A 229 -5.80 6.48 -0.48
N PRO A 230 -4.82 5.56 -0.52
CA PRO A 230 -5.10 4.12 -0.42
C PRO A 230 -6.00 3.83 0.78
N ALA A 231 -6.85 2.80 0.67
CA ALA A 231 -7.62 2.30 1.79
C ALA A 231 -6.66 1.85 2.90
N ARG A 232 -6.50 2.70 3.92
CA ARG A 232 -5.60 2.45 5.05
C ARG A 232 -6.33 1.69 6.14
N GLU A 233 -5.63 0.72 6.69
CA GLU A 233 -5.93 0.20 8.01
C GLU A 233 -5.27 1.10 9.07
N TRP A 234 -5.88 1.14 10.26
CA TRP A 234 -5.45 2.02 11.34
C TRP A 234 -5.10 1.21 12.58
N LEU A 235 -3.91 1.46 13.12
CA LEU A 235 -3.52 1.00 14.45
C LEU A 235 -3.69 2.15 15.43
N MET A 236 -4.51 1.94 16.45
CA MET A 236 -4.64 2.88 17.54
C MET A 236 -3.66 2.54 18.67
N LEU A 237 -2.78 3.49 18.97
CA LEU A 237 -1.78 3.35 20.03
C LEU A 237 -2.12 4.25 21.20
N ASP A 238 -2.13 3.65 22.38
CA ASP A 238 -2.06 4.38 23.64
C ASP A 238 -0.58 4.68 23.94
N GLY A 239 -0.34 5.85 24.53
CA GLY A 239 1.02 6.33 24.80
C GLY A 239 1.26 6.55 26.28
N GLU A 240 2.51 6.81 26.63
CA GLU A 240 2.93 7.13 27.98
C GLU A 240 3.54 8.53 28.02
N ALA A 241 2.95 9.41 28.84
CA ALA A 241 3.29 10.83 28.87
C ALA A 241 4.40 11.12 29.89
N ASP A 242 5.34 11.94 29.48
CA ASP A 242 6.35 12.59 30.31
C ASP A 242 6.40 14.08 29.96
N GLY A 243 5.57 14.87 30.66
CA GLY A 243 5.35 16.28 30.36
C GLY A 243 4.75 16.48 28.96
N ARG A 244 5.54 17.06 28.06
CA ARG A 244 5.15 17.33 26.65
C ARG A 244 5.47 16.18 25.70
N ARG A 245 6.26 15.22 26.16
CA ARG A 245 6.66 14.05 25.39
C ARG A 245 5.65 12.94 25.63
N ILE A 246 5.23 12.26 24.56
CA ILE A 246 4.45 11.04 24.64
C ILE A 246 5.15 9.98 23.80
N ASP A 247 5.48 8.85 24.41
CA ASP A 247 6.09 7.72 23.71
C ASP A 247 5.02 6.64 23.44
N TYR A 248 5.04 6.07 22.23
CA TYR A 248 4.12 5.00 21.79
C TYR A 248 4.91 3.82 21.22
N VAL A 249 4.36 2.62 21.36
CA VAL A 249 4.94 1.38 20.83
C VAL A 249 3.95 0.71 19.88
N SER A 250 4.36 0.52 18.63
CA SER A 250 3.61 -0.26 17.65
C SER A 250 3.67 -1.76 18.01
N PRO A 251 2.55 -2.50 17.91
CA PRO A 251 2.50 -3.93 18.21
C PRO A 251 3.16 -4.79 17.11
N GLY A 252 3.74 -4.17 16.08
CA GLY A 252 4.23 -4.81 14.86
C GLY A 252 5.18 -3.94 14.06
N LEU A 253 5.84 -4.55 13.08
CA LEU A 253 6.58 -3.85 12.04
C LEU A 253 5.62 -3.58 10.87
N PHE A 254 4.69 -2.65 11.06
CA PHE A 254 3.70 -2.28 10.04
C PHE A 254 4.27 -1.26 9.05
N PRO A 255 3.90 -1.29 7.76
CA PRO A 255 4.34 -0.33 6.75
C PRO A 255 3.56 0.99 6.88
N VAL A 256 3.86 1.76 7.93
CA VAL A 256 3.17 3.00 8.25
C VAL A 256 3.55 4.08 7.25
N ASP A 257 2.54 4.68 6.63
CA ASP A 257 2.67 5.77 5.65
C ASP A 257 1.81 7.00 5.99
N ALA A 258 1.05 6.95 7.08
CA ALA A 258 0.30 8.08 7.61
C ALA A 258 0.22 8.06 9.13
N VAL A 259 0.11 9.25 9.73
CA VAL A 259 -0.14 9.42 11.16
C VAL A 259 -1.33 10.34 11.39
N ARG A 260 -2.12 10.08 12.43
CA ARG A 260 -3.17 10.98 12.91
C ARG A 260 -3.11 11.04 14.43
N LEU A 261 -3.04 12.26 14.95
CA LEU A 261 -3.15 12.49 16.38
C LEU A 261 -4.62 12.59 16.74
N VAL A 262 -5.06 11.82 17.75
CA VAL A 262 -6.47 11.71 18.12
C VAL A 262 -6.63 12.27 19.54
N PRO A 263 -7.09 13.53 19.70
CA PRO A 263 -7.45 14.07 20.99
C PRO A 263 -8.57 13.26 21.63
N THR A 264 -8.49 13.02 22.94
CA THR A 264 -9.51 12.28 23.67
C THR A 264 -10.59 13.18 24.24
N GLY A 265 -10.31 14.47 24.47
CA GLY A 265 -11.29 15.46 24.89
C GLY A 265 -12.26 15.83 23.76
N ASP A 266 -13.49 16.18 24.13
CA ASP A 266 -14.43 16.81 23.20
C ASP A 266 -14.05 18.28 22.98
N ASN A 267 -14.16 18.74 21.73
CA ASN A 267 -13.78 20.10 21.31
C ASN A 267 -12.32 20.44 21.63
N ASP A 268 -11.43 19.49 21.37
CA ASP A 268 -10.00 19.58 21.70
C ASP A 268 -9.13 19.65 20.43
N VAL A 269 -8.00 20.35 20.54
CA VAL A 269 -7.00 20.51 19.49
C VAL A 269 -5.61 20.30 20.07
N VAL A 270 -4.85 19.40 19.46
CA VAL A 270 -3.47 19.12 19.82
C VAL A 270 -2.59 19.25 18.58
N SER A 271 -1.58 20.11 18.67
CA SER A 271 -0.51 20.25 17.68
C SER A 271 0.77 19.65 18.22
N ALA A 272 1.45 18.84 17.41
CA ALA A 272 2.65 18.14 17.84
C ALA A 272 3.60 17.79 16.69
N ALA A 273 4.88 17.61 17.02
CA ALA A 273 5.86 16.98 16.15
C ALA A 273 5.92 15.47 16.41
N VAL A 274 5.92 14.67 15.34
CA VAL A 274 5.98 13.21 15.40
C VAL A 274 7.34 12.74 14.88
N SER A 275 7.98 11.86 15.64
CA SER A 275 9.23 11.19 15.28
C SER A 275 9.11 9.68 15.52
N SER A 276 9.93 8.88 14.84
CA SER A 276 10.01 7.44 15.06
C SER A 276 11.45 6.94 15.03
N ARG A 277 11.70 5.72 15.49
CA ARG A 277 13.00 5.06 15.39
C ARG A 277 12.89 3.53 15.36
N PRO A 278 13.85 2.83 14.74
CA PRO A 278 13.80 1.38 14.60
C PRO A 278 14.16 0.62 15.88
N ALA A 279 14.94 1.24 16.78
CA ALA A 279 15.41 0.64 18.02
C ALA A 279 15.69 1.70 19.09
N VAL A 280 15.76 1.29 20.35
CA VAL A 280 15.99 2.19 21.51
C VAL A 280 17.36 2.88 21.43
N SER A 281 18.35 2.22 20.84
CA SER A 281 19.70 2.78 20.62
C SER A 281 19.78 3.70 19.40
N ALA A 282 18.78 3.67 18.51
CA ALA A 282 18.77 4.47 17.30
C ALA A 282 18.36 5.92 17.59
N ARG A 283 18.85 6.84 16.76
CA ARG A 283 18.42 8.24 16.78
C ARG A 283 16.94 8.35 16.38
N TRP A 284 16.23 9.29 17.00
CA TRP A 284 14.91 9.69 16.53
C TRP A 284 14.98 10.27 15.11
N GLN A 285 14.05 9.88 14.26
CA GLN A 285 13.87 10.40 12.93
C GLN A 285 12.58 11.22 12.89
N TRP A 286 12.70 12.49 12.52
CA TRP A 286 11.53 13.34 12.31
C TRP A 286 10.66 12.78 11.18
N ARG A 287 9.34 12.73 11.39
CA ARG A 287 8.37 12.21 10.41
C ARG A 287 7.44 13.27 9.87
N ALA A 288 6.83 14.04 10.77
CA ALA A 288 5.89 15.08 10.42
C ALA A 288 5.63 16.03 11.59
N ARG A 289 4.99 17.15 11.28
CA ARG A 289 4.22 17.94 12.24
C ARG A 289 2.74 17.79 11.89
N THR A 290 1.91 17.50 12.87
CA THR A 290 0.49 17.21 12.69
C THR A 290 -0.35 18.00 13.68
N VAL A 291 -1.59 18.27 13.30
CA VAL A 291 -2.62 18.83 14.18
C VAL A 291 -3.77 17.84 14.23
N GLY A 292 -4.08 17.34 15.42
CA GLY A 292 -5.29 16.56 15.69
C GLY A 292 -6.35 17.49 16.27
N TYR A 293 -7.57 17.41 15.75
CA TYR A 293 -8.72 18.06 16.36
C TYR A 293 -9.88 17.06 16.46
N ARG A 294 -10.71 17.25 17.48
CA ARG A 294 -11.98 16.55 17.68
C ARG A 294 -13.03 17.58 18.04
N LEU A 295 -13.82 18.02 17.08
CA LEU A 295 -14.80 19.09 17.25
C LEU A 295 -16.21 18.54 17.10
N GLN A 296 -17.12 18.92 17.99
CA GLN A 296 -18.54 18.65 17.84
C GLN A 296 -19.17 19.82 17.08
N GLN A 297 -19.54 19.58 15.81
CA GLN A 297 -20.21 20.58 14.97
C GLN A 297 -21.48 19.99 14.34
N ALA A 298 -22.58 20.73 14.42
CA ALA A 298 -23.86 20.35 13.80
C ALA A 298 -24.35 18.92 14.12
N GLY A 299 -24.03 18.41 15.33
CA GLY A 299 -24.41 17.06 15.76
C GLY A 299 -23.49 15.94 15.26
N ALA A 300 -22.40 16.26 14.56
CA ALA A 300 -21.36 15.33 14.13
C ALA A 300 -20.02 15.64 14.81
N THR A 301 -19.23 14.59 15.05
CA THR A 301 -17.84 14.73 15.47
C THR A 301 -16.96 14.83 14.23
N GLU A 302 -16.31 15.98 14.05
CA GLU A 302 -15.28 16.17 13.05
C GLU A 302 -13.90 15.85 13.62
N GLU A 303 -13.19 14.95 12.95
CA GLU A 303 -11.82 14.58 13.28
C GLU A 303 -10.82 15.07 12.22
N GLY A 304 -9.60 15.35 12.68
CA GLY A 304 -8.50 15.78 11.80
C GLY A 304 -8.13 14.76 10.71
N ALA A 305 -7.74 15.29 9.55
CA ALA A 305 -7.22 14.49 8.44
C ALA A 305 -5.86 13.84 8.80
N PRO A 306 -5.51 12.69 8.18
CA PRO A 306 -4.18 12.11 8.29
C PRO A 306 -3.09 13.04 7.77
N THR A 307 -1.91 12.99 8.39
CA THR A 307 -0.68 13.51 7.80
C THR A 307 0.09 12.36 7.15
N ALA A 308 0.30 12.43 5.83
CA ALA A 308 1.12 11.46 5.11
C ALA A 308 2.61 11.61 5.48
N ILE A 309 3.32 10.48 5.55
CA ILE A 309 4.76 10.43 5.86
C ILE A 309 5.49 9.50 4.90
N ALA A 310 6.81 9.60 4.85
CA ALA A 310 7.62 8.60 4.17
C ALA A 310 7.43 7.22 4.85
N PRO A 311 7.16 6.14 4.09
CA PRO A 311 6.88 4.82 4.66
C PRO A 311 7.99 4.32 5.60
N THR A 312 7.59 3.81 6.77
CA THR A 312 8.51 3.25 7.76
C THR A 312 7.87 2.08 8.49
N ARG A 313 8.70 1.19 9.05
CA ARG A 313 8.28 0.10 9.95
C ARG A 313 8.81 0.26 11.37
N ASP A 314 9.19 1.48 11.73
CA ASP A 314 9.70 1.78 13.06
C ASP A 314 8.66 1.38 14.14
N PRO A 315 9.05 0.60 15.15
CA PRO A 315 8.13 0.21 16.20
C PRO A 315 8.01 1.27 17.31
N LEU A 316 8.97 2.19 17.44
CA LEU A 316 9.00 3.19 18.49
C LEU A 316 8.64 4.56 17.93
N TRP A 317 7.65 5.20 18.52
CA TRP A 317 7.13 6.49 18.10
C TRP A 317 7.16 7.47 19.28
N GLN A 318 7.39 8.74 18.96
CA GLN A 318 7.38 9.84 19.92
C GLN A 318 6.62 11.01 19.35
N VAL A 319 5.76 11.58 20.18
CA VAL A 319 5.04 12.81 19.92
C VAL A 319 5.51 13.85 20.91
N MET A 320 5.94 15.01 20.40
CA MET A 320 6.29 16.18 21.20
C MET A 320 5.18 17.22 21.01
N ALA A 321 4.30 17.35 22.00
CA ALA A 321 3.19 18.30 21.96
C ALA A 321 3.71 19.75 22.13
N ASP A 322 3.06 20.71 21.46
CA ASP A 322 3.44 22.13 21.53
C ASP A 322 3.14 22.78 22.89
N SER A 323 2.04 22.35 23.49
CA SER A 323 1.66 22.67 24.85
C SER A 323 1.64 21.36 25.64
N PRO A 324 1.87 21.38 26.97
CA PRO A 324 1.56 20.21 27.77
C PRO A 324 0.10 19.82 27.49
N PRO A 325 -0.19 18.52 27.26
CA PRO A 325 -1.58 18.09 27.17
C PRO A 325 -2.31 18.64 28.40
N GLY A 326 -3.49 19.24 28.19
CA GLY A 326 -4.28 19.75 29.31
C GLY A 326 -4.55 18.63 30.32
N ALA A 327 -5.09 18.94 31.49
CA ALA A 327 -5.51 17.91 32.46
C ALA A 327 -6.59 16.92 31.92
N SER A 328 -7.02 17.11 30.67
CA SER A 328 -7.83 16.20 29.84
C SER A 328 -6.96 15.07 29.28
N ALA A 329 -7.54 13.88 29.12
CA ALA A 329 -6.84 12.64 28.79
C ALA A 329 -5.80 12.72 27.65
N GLN A 330 -4.82 11.83 27.71
CA GLN A 330 -3.68 11.80 26.79
C GLN A 330 -4.12 11.46 25.36
N PRO A 331 -3.66 12.19 24.32
CA PRO A 331 -4.04 11.91 22.94
C PRO A 331 -3.49 10.55 22.50
N ARG A 332 -4.28 9.84 21.71
CA ARG A 332 -3.85 8.58 21.08
C ARG A 332 -3.17 8.86 19.74
N LEU A 333 -2.28 7.97 19.32
CA LEU A 333 -1.62 8.04 18.01
C LEU A 333 -2.18 6.97 17.10
N ALA A 334 -2.80 7.37 15.99
CA ALA A 334 -3.27 6.45 14.96
C ALA A 334 -2.21 6.34 13.86
N LEU A 335 -1.73 5.12 13.61
CA LEU A 335 -0.81 4.81 12.54
C LEU A 335 -1.58 4.20 11.37
N GLY A 336 -1.60 4.91 10.24
CA GLY A 336 -2.21 4.46 9.00
C GLY A 336 -1.20 3.65 8.18
N TRP A 337 -1.62 2.49 7.70
CA TRP A 337 -0.79 1.60 6.90
C TRP A 337 -1.64 0.92 5.81
N VAL A 338 -0.97 0.44 4.77
CA VAL A 338 -1.59 -0.29 3.66
C VAL A 338 -1.02 -1.70 3.63
N PRO A 339 -1.85 -2.76 3.66
CA PRO A 339 -1.38 -4.13 3.51
C PRO A 339 -0.58 -4.30 2.22
N GLU A 340 0.58 -4.92 2.32
CA GLU A 340 1.41 -5.24 1.15
C GLU A 340 0.92 -6.51 0.49
N THR A 341 0.97 -6.51 -0.84
CA THR A 341 0.64 -7.67 -1.65
C THR A 341 1.88 -8.52 -1.90
N VAL A 342 1.75 -9.81 -1.66
CA VAL A 342 2.75 -10.82 -2.02
C VAL A 342 2.22 -11.63 -3.18
N VAL A 343 3.06 -11.85 -4.18
CA VAL A 343 2.83 -12.75 -5.29
C VAL A 343 3.79 -13.93 -5.20
N PHE A 344 3.32 -15.13 -5.47
CA PHE A 344 4.13 -16.34 -5.40
C PHE A 344 3.74 -17.37 -6.45
N VAL A 345 4.71 -18.19 -6.84
CA VAL A 345 4.51 -19.30 -7.78
C VAL A 345 3.96 -20.49 -7.01
N ALA A 346 2.87 -21.07 -7.50
CA ALA A 346 2.22 -22.25 -6.93
C ALA A 346 3.03 -23.54 -7.21
N ARG A 347 4.26 -23.61 -6.70
CA ARG A 347 5.16 -24.75 -6.90
C ARG A 347 4.90 -25.84 -5.86
N GLY A 348 4.45 -27.00 -6.35
CA GLY A 348 4.11 -28.16 -5.52
C GLY A 348 2.62 -28.17 -5.15
N ALA A 349 2.20 -29.20 -4.41
CA ALA A 349 0.82 -29.29 -3.97
C ALA A 349 0.53 -28.34 -2.79
N GLY A 350 -0.66 -27.75 -2.78
CA GLY A 350 -1.21 -27.12 -1.58
C GLY A 350 -1.62 -28.16 -0.52
N PRO A 351 -2.02 -27.73 0.70
CA PRO A 351 -2.19 -26.35 1.12
C PRO A 351 -0.85 -25.61 1.28
N TYR A 352 -0.87 -24.31 1.03
CA TYR A 352 0.28 -23.45 1.27
C TYR A 352 0.24 -22.87 2.68
N THR A 353 1.39 -22.52 3.24
CA THR A 353 1.51 -21.93 4.59
C THR A 353 2.34 -20.67 4.54
N LEU A 354 1.79 -19.55 5.01
CA LEU A 354 2.51 -18.32 5.30
C LEU A 354 3.21 -18.47 6.65
N ALA A 355 4.54 -18.36 6.66
CA ALA A 355 5.38 -18.48 7.83
C ALA A 355 6.15 -17.18 8.08
N VAL A 356 6.11 -16.64 9.31
CA VAL A 356 6.70 -15.34 9.65
C VAL A 356 7.37 -15.35 11.02
N GLY A 357 8.48 -14.62 11.16
CA GLY A 357 9.06 -14.30 12.47
C GLY A 357 10.39 -14.97 12.80
N HIS A 358 11.13 -15.47 11.80
CA HIS A 358 12.47 -16.03 12.00
C HIS A 358 13.58 -15.00 11.70
N ALA A 359 14.03 -14.29 12.74
CA ALA A 359 14.95 -13.14 12.59
C ALA A 359 16.28 -13.42 11.88
N ALA A 360 16.83 -14.64 12.00
CA ALA A 360 18.12 -15.01 11.42
C ALA A 360 18.05 -15.37 9.92
N MET A 361 16.84 -15.47 9.35
CA MET A 361 16.66 -15.84 7.96
C MET A 361 17.07 -14.72 7.01
N PRO A 362 17.83 -15.00 5.94
CA PRO A 362 18.12 -14.00 4.90
C PRO A 362 16.83 -13.62 4.15
N PRO A 363 16.77 -12.46 3.47
CA PRO A 363 15.62 -12.14 2.62
C PRO A 363 15.43 -13.16 1.49
N ALA A 364 14.19 -13.57 1.20
CA ALA A 364 13.87 -14.44 0.06
C ALA A 364 12.97 -13.78 -1.00
N TRP A 365 12.94 -12.45 -0.99
CA TRP A 365 12.15 -11.69 -1.95
C TRP A 365 12.87 -11.65 -3.30
N LEU A 366 12.22 -12.19 -4.32
CA LEU A 366 12.63 -12.02 -5.71
C LEU A 366 12.14 -10.68 -6.25
N ALA A 367 12.73 -10.22 -7.35
CA ALA A 367 12.17 -9.09 -8.08
C ALA A 367 10.79 -9.47 -8.67
N PRO A 368 9.79 -8.58 -8.67
CA PRO A 368 8.47 -8.89 -9.22
C PRO A 368 8.49 -9.48 -10.64
N ALA A 369 9.40 -9.00 -11.50
CA ALA A 369 9.58 -9.51 -12.86
C ALA A 369 10.14 -10.95 -12.95
N GLN A 370 10.70 -11.49 -11.87
CA GLN A 370 11.15 -12.89 -11.80
C GLN A 370 10.04 -13.86 -11.40
N VAL A 371 8.93 -13.33 -10.85
CA VAL A 371 7.79 -14.13 -10.37
C VAL A 371 6.56 -13.94 -11.25
N VAL A 372 6.33 -12.72 -11.73
CA VAL A 372 5.20 -12.35 -12.61
C VAL A 372 5.72 -12.19 -14.05
N PRO A 373 5.40 -13.12 -14.96
CA PRO A 373 5.70 -12.96 -16.38
C PRO A 373 5.13 -11.65 -16.93
N GLY A 374 5.95 -10.89 -17.67
CA GLY A 374 5.52 -9.62 -18.26
C GLY A 374 5.28 -8.49 -17.25
N HIS A 375 5.76 -8.59 -16.00
CA HIS A 375 5.59 -7.55 -14.99
C HIS A 375 5.99 -6.15 -15.51
N GLY A 376 5.12 -5.16 -15.29
CA GLY A 376 5.33 -3.79 -15.77
C GLY A 376 4.94 -3.55 -17.23
N THR A 377 4.37 -4.54 -17.91
CA THR A 377 3.84 -4.42 -19.28
C THR A 377 2.33 -4.68 -19.32
N PRO A 378 1.61 -4.26 -20.39
CA PRO A 378 0.19 -4.58 -20.57
C PRO A 378 -0.10 -6.08 -20.71
N ALA A 379 0.91 -6.91 -20.98
CA ALA A 379 0.78 -8.36 -21.11
C ALA A 379 1.20 -9.11 -19.82
N ALA A 380 1.25 -8.42 -18.68
CA ALA A 380 1.58 -9.05 -17.41
C ALA A 380 0.57 -10.17 -17.07
N ALA A 381 1.07 -11.32 -16.63
CA ALA A 381 0.21 -12.39 -16.15
C ALA A 381 -0.58 -11.92 -14.92
N GLU A 382 -1.90 -12.14 -14.92
CA GLU A 382 -2.77 -11.82 -13.80
C GLU A 382 -2.73 -12.96 -12.76
N PRO A 383 -2.22 -12.72 -11.54
CA PRO A 383 -2.22 -13.72 -10.48
C PRO A 383 -3.65 -13.97 -9.97
N ALA A 384 -4.00 -15.22 -9.68
CA ALA A 384 -5.26 -15.54 -9.02
C ALA A 384 -5.20 -15.16 -7.52
N GLU A 385 -6.33 -14.76 -6.96
CA GLU A 385 -6.43 -14.39 -5.54
C GLU A 385 -6.35 -15.62 -4.63
N ALA A 386 -5.47 -15.55 -3.63
CA ALA A 386 -5.34 -16.49 -2.53
C ALA A 386 -5.68 -15.78 -1.22
N GLN A 387 -6.22 -16.53 -0.26
CA GLN A 387 -6.67 -16.00 1.02
C GLN A 387 -5.90 -16.65 2.16
N VAL A 388 -5.33 -15.83 3.03
CA VAL A 388 -4.77 -16.32 4.30
C VAL A 388 -5.93 -16.62 5.23
N LEU A 389 -6.05 -17.88 5.64
CA LEU A 389 -7.06 -18.30 6.60
C LEU A 389 -6.60 -17.84 8.00
N ALA A 390 -7.47 -17.11 8.69
CA ALA A 390 -7.19 -16.68 10.05
C ALA A 390 -7.01 -17.92 10.95
N SER A 391 -5.83 -18.06 11.57
CA SER A 391 -5.64 -19.10 12.58
C SER A 391 -6.47 -18.77 13.82
N ALA A 392 -7.24 -19.75 14.30
CA ALA A 392 -7.99 -19.68 15.57
C ALA A 392 -7.09 -19.67 16.82
N LEU A 393 -5.78 -19.85 16.64
CA LEU A 393 -4.80 -19.73 17.71
C LEU A 393 -4.46 -18.24 17.89
N PRO A 394 -4.63 -17.67 19.10
CA PRO A 394 -4.15 -16.33 19.36
C PRO A 394 -2.66 -16.33 19.03
N VAL A 395 -2.24 -15.47 18.10
CA VAL A 395 -0.85 -15.05 18.03
C VAL A 395 -0.60 -14.42 19.38
N GLY A 396 -0.06 -15.19 20.33
CA GLY A 396 0.29 -14.67 21.63
C GLY A 396 1.09 -13.40 21.39
N ASP A 397 0.78 -12.33 22.12
CA ASP A 397 1.51 -11.06 22.01
C ASP A 397 2.99 -11.39 22.06
N VAL A 398 3.64 -11.44 20.89
CA VAL A 398 5.07 -11.69 20.80
C VAL A 398 5.64 -10.39 21.30
N ALA A 399 5.85 -10.34 22.61
CA ALA A 399 6.35 -9.18 23.32
C ALA A 399 7.60 -8.73 22.57
N ARG A 400 7.45 -7.65 21.80
CA ARG A 400 8.61 -6.89 21.37
C ARG A 400 9.14 -6.26 22.63
N ASP A 401 10.45 -6.34 22.80
CA ASP A 401 11.11 -5.70 23.93
C ASP A 401 10.55 -4.28 24.06
N SER A 402 9.81 -4.06 25.14
CA SER A 402 9.35 -2.73 25.52
C SER A 402 10.58 -1.83 25.58
N ALA A 403 10.38 -0.53 25.32
CA ALA A 403 11.47 0.43 25.40
C ALA A 403 12.30 0.17 26.68
N ALA A 404 13.63 0.10 26.53
CA ALA A 404 14.56 -0.66 27.38
C ALA A 404 14.50 -0.35 28.90
N TRP A 405 13.79 0.69 29.30
CA TRP A 405 13.53 1.03 30.69
C TRP A 405 12.64 -0.01 31.43
N HIS A 406 11.97 -0.90 30.71
CA HIS A 406 11.19 -2.01 31.29
C HIS A 406 11.91 -3.37 31.33
N SER A 407 13.13 -3.49 30.79
CA SER A 407 13.80 -4.80 30.70
C SER A 407 14.48 -5.15 32.03
N GLY A 408 14.01 -6.20 32.72
CA GLY A 408 14.62 -6.72 33.97
C GLY A 408 16.10 -7.09 33.84
N ARG A 409 16.61 -7.23 32.61
CA ARG A 409 18.05 -7.40 32.32
C ARG A 409 18.89 -6.18 32.70
N LEU A 410 18.33 -4.96 32.69
CA LEU A 410 19.02 -3.77 33.19
C LEU A 410 19.28 -3.88 34.70
N TRP A 411 18.29 -4.32 35.48
CA TRP A 411 18.45 -4.50 36.94
C TRP A 411 19.52 -5.53 37.28
N LEU A 412 19.64 -6.60 36.49
CA LEU A 412 20.68 -7.61 36.66
C LEU A 412 22.07 -7.03 36.35
N LEU A 413 22.17 -6.20 35.31
CA LEU A 413 23.41 -5.48 34.97
C LEU A 413 23.80 -4.47 36.07
N TRP A 414 22.84 -3.70 36.59
CA TRP A 414 23.06 -2.81 37.73
C TRP A 414 23.47 -3.56 38.99
N ALA A 415 22.88 -4.73 39.27
CA ALA A 415 23.25 -5.56 40.41
C ALA A 415 24.68 -6.10 40.30
N VAL A 416 25.08 -6.60 39.12
CA VAL A 416 26.46 -7.04 38.87
C VAL A 416 27.45 -5.88 38.98
N LEU A 417 27.09 -4.71 38.45
CA LEU A 417 27.93 -3.51 38.55
C LEU A 417 28.13 -3.07 40.00
N LEU A 418 27.05 -3.01 40.79
CA LEU A 418 27.11 -2.70 42.22
C LEU A 418 27.97 -3.71 43.00
N ALA A 419 27.84 -5.01 42.67
CA ALA A 419 28.65 -6.05 43.28
C ALA A 419 30.15 -5.87 42.96
N ALA A 420 30.50 -5.56 41.71
CA ALA A 420 31.87 -5.30 41.32
C ALA A 420 32.46 -4.07 42.04
N VAL A 421 31.68 -2.99 42.17
CA VAL A 421 32.10 -1.77 42.90
C VAL A 421 32.28 -2.07 44.39
N ALA A 422 31.43 -2.88 45.01
CA ALA A 422 31.58 -3.28 46.41
C ALA A 422 32.88 -4.06 46.66
N VAL A 423 33.23 -5.00 45.77
CA VAL A 423 34.49 -5.76 45.86
C VAL A 423 35.70 -4.83 45.76
N LEU A 424 35.69 -3.88 44.83
CA LEU A 424 36.75 -2.86 44.71
C LEU A 424 36.84 -1.99 45.96
N GLY A 425 35.71 -1.60 46.56
CA GLY A 425 35.67 -0.85 47.80
C GLY A 425 36.28 -1.59 48.99
N VAL A 426 36.05 -2.91 49.09
CA VAL A 426 36.66 -3.76 50.13
C VAL A 426 38.17 -3.85 49.94
N MET A 427 38.64 -4.06 48.71
CA MET A 427 40.09 -4.10 48.41
C MET A 427 40.78 -2.77 48.70
N ALA A 428 40.19 -1.65 48.29
CA ALA A 428 40.73 -0.32 48.56
C ALA A 428 40.81 -0.03 50.07
N ARG A 429 39.79 -0.44 50.84
CA ARG A 429 39.79 -0.32 52.30
C ARG A 429 40.84 -1.22 52.97
N GLY A 430 41.09 -2.41 52.41
CA GLY A 430 42.17 -3.31 52.85
C GLY A 430 43.53 -2.66 52.67
N LEU A 431 43.82 -2.16 51.45
CA LEU A 431 45.08 -1.48 51.14
C LEU A 431 45.31 -0.23 52.00
N TRP A 432 44.25 0.54 52.25
CA TRP A 432 44.33 1.73 53.11
C TRP A 432 44.61 1.40 54.58
N ARG A 433 44.12 0.23 55.06
CA ARG A 433 44.44 -0.26 56.40
C ARG A 433 45.88 -0.75 56.50
N GLU A 434 46.39 -1.40 55.48
CA GLU A 434 47.79 -1.84 55.41
C GLU A 434 48.76 -0.64 55.37
N LEU A 435 48.43 0.41 54.60
CA LEU A 435 49.21 1.64 54.56
C LEU A 435 49.24 2.37 55.91
N ARG A 436 48.11 2.43 56.64
CA ARG A 436 48.06 3.03 57.97
C ARG A 436 48.78 2.21 59.04
N ALA A 437 48.73 0.87 58.93
CA ALA A 437 49.47 0.00 59.86
C ALA A 437 50.99 0.08 59.64
N GLY A 438 51.44 0.41 58.43
CA GLY A 438 52.85 0.64 58.12
C GLY A 438 53.39 2.03 58.50
N GLU A 439 52.52 3.02 58.74
CA GLU A 439 52.92 4.36 59.24
C GLU A 439 53.16 4.39 60.76
N ASP A 440 52.63 3.43 61.51
CA ASP A 440 52.83 3.32 62.98
C ASP A 440 54.12 2.55 63.35
N GLU A 441 54.87 2.02 62.37
CA GLU A 441 56.10 1.22 62.57
C GLU A 441 57.40 1.94 62.16
N THR A 442 57.34 3.25 61.84
CA THR A 442 58.53 4.08 61.53
C THR A 442 58.84 5.12 62.59
#